data_AF-A0A7S3M1S2-F1
#
_entry.id   AF-A0A7S3M1S2-F1
#
_cell.length_a   1.000
_cell.length_b   1.000
_cell.length_c   1.000
_cell.angle_alpha   90.00
_cell.angle_beta   90.00
_cell.angle_gamma   90.00
#
_symmetry.space_group_name_H-M   'P 1'
#
loop_
_entity.id
_entity.type
_entity.pdbx_description
1 polymer ?
#
loop_
_entity_poly.entity_id
_entity_poly.type
_entity_poly.pdbx_seq_one_letter_code
_entity_poly.pdbx_strand_id
1 'polypeptide(L)'
;MVVRKRARTEEYTNVPIYCSSSNESITIKYAEIPSFLHNSAFYKELCSDEDVIIPQKYYANSDKTLFFPDFLRLIEVMAFWGVNAFPDGVIEFCQNCDRSKLKNILDNVIDEVRFLSELKEIFCHPKDDSLMSSIRLNRTEVVEYLTRNKTHPKTPGYIALAAFLGKIDYIRMLHQRQYCWND
;
A
#
# COMPACT_ATOMS: atom_id res chain seq x y z
N MET A 1 -21.61 23.13 6.79
CA MET A 1 -21.35 23.26 5.35
C MET A 1 -19.92 22.78 5.08
N VAL A 2 -19.75 21.53 4.63
CA VAL A 2 -18.43 20.93 4.39
C VAL A 2 -18.02 21.23 2.95
N VAL A 3 -17.08 22.16 2.77
CA VAL A 3 -16.52 22.50 1.46
C VAL A 3 -15.57 21.38 1.02
N ARG A 4 -16.08 20.39 0.28
CA ARG A 4 -15.24 19.41 -0.40
C ARG A 4 -14.61 20.10 -1.61
N LYS A 5 -13.37 20.55 -1.48
CA LYS A 5 -12.54 20.98 -2.62
C LYS A 5 -12.42 19.78 -3.57
N ARG A 6 -13.06 19.84 -4.74
CA ARG A 6 -12.81 18.92 -5.85
C ARG A 6 -11.39 19.18 -6.34
N ALA A 7 -10.46 18.27 -6.03
CA ALA A 7 -9.13 18.28 -6.61
C ALA A 7 -9.25 18.06 -8.13
N ARG A 8 -8.43 18.79 -8.90
CA ARG A 8 -8.39 18.72 -10.38
C ARG A 8 -7.92 17.33 -10.81
N THR A 9 -8.83 16.52 -11.34
CA THR A 9 -8.60 15.09 -11.68
C THR A 9 -8.31 14.83 -13.16
N GLU A 10 -8.25 15.86 -14.01
CA GLU A 10 -8.26 15.70 -15.48
C GLU A 10 -6.87 15.72 -16.15
N GLU A 11 -5.78 16.03 -15.45
CA GLU A 11 -4.45 16.18 -16.08
C GLU A 11 -3.60 14.89 -16.14
N TYR A 12 -4.09 13.74 -15.68
CA TYR A 12 -3.23 12.56 -15.42
C TYR A 12 -3.29 11.42 -16.45
N THR A 13 -4.15 11.46 -17.47
CA THR A 13 -4.38 10.27 -18.34
C THR A 13 -3.40 10.11 -19.49
N ASN A 14 -2.59 11.13 -19.81
CA ASN A 14 -1.65 11.09 -20.95
C ASN A 14 -0.21 11.43 -20.55
N VAL A 15 0.17 11.24 -19.28
CA VAL A 15 1.56 11.45 -18.87
C VAL A 15 2.35 10.20 -19.25
N PRO A 16 3.17 10.24 -20.33
CA PRO A 16 4.14 9.17 -20.57
C PRO A 16 4.94 8.97 -19.28
N ILE A 17 5.02 7.72 -18.83
CA ILE A 17 5.77 7.31 -17.64
C ILE A 17 7.25 7.45 -17.99
N TYR A 18 7.74 8.69 -18.03
CA TYR A 18 9.16 8.97 -18.10
C TYR A 18 9.70 8.84 -16.69
N CYS A 19 10.01 7.60 -16.29
CA CYS A 19 10.97 7.35 -15.21
C CYS A 19 12.38 7.73 -15.72
N SER A 20 12.60 9.01 -16.03
CA SER A 20 13.92 9.56 -16.32
C SER A 20 14.66 9.78 -15.00
N SER A 21 14.86 8.70 -14.25
CA SER A 21 15.74 8.72 -13.10
C SER A 21 17.12 8.33 -13.58
N SER A 22 18.10 9.23 -13.41
CA SER A 22 19.50 8.92 -13.64
C SER A 22 19.83 7.62 -12.88
N ASN A 23 20.57 6.71 -13.52
CA ASN A 23 21.13 5.53 -12.84
C ASN A 23 22.31 5.93 -11.92
N GLU A 24 22.33 7.18 -11.45
CA GLU A 24 23.32 7.67 -10.51
C GLU A 24 23.15 6.93 -9.19
N SER A 25 24.28 6.45 -8.67
CA SER A 25 24.31 5.81 -7.36
C SER A 25 24.38 6.88 -6.29
N ILE A 26 23.67 6.66 -5.20
CA ILE A 26 23.76 7.46 -3.98
C ILE A 26 24.34 6.59 -2.86
N THR A 27 25.05 7.22 -1.96
CA THR A 27 25.55 6.61 -0.72
C THR A 27 24.66 7.10 0.42
N ILE A 28 24.02 6.18 1.15
CA ILE A 28 23.17 6.48 2.30
C ILE A 28 23.72 5.80 3.54
N LYS A 29 23.63 6.45 4.69
CA LYS A 29 24.00 5.81 5.95
C LYS A 29 22.93 4.82 6.37
N TYR A 30 23.32 3.73 7.03
CA TYR A 30 22.37 2.74 7.56
C TYR A 30 21.25 3.37 8.41
N ALA A 31 21.62 4.33 9.27
CA ALA A 31 20.68 5.05 10.14
C ALA A 31 19.71 6.00 9.40
N GLU A 32 20.01 6.35 8.15
CA GLU A 32 19.18 7.23 7.31
C GLU A 32 18.16 6.45 6.47
N ILE A 33 18.18 5.11 6.54
CA ILE A 33 17.21 4.28 5.84
C ILE A 33 15.82 4.47 6.48
N PRO A 34 14.79 4.86 5.71
CA PRO A 34 13.43 5.03 6.21
C PRO A 34 12.88 3.79 6.89
N SER A 35 12.11 3.99 7.96
CA SER A 35 11.56 2.90 8.78
C SER A 35 10.63 1.95 8.02
N PHE A 36 9.92 2.43 6.99
CA PHE A 36 9.04 1.58 6.18
C PHE A 36 9.82 0.52 5.36
N LEU A 37 11.14 0.68 5.23
CA LEU A 37 12.03 -0.27 4.55
C LEU A 37 12.68 -1.26 5.53
N HIS A 38 12.60 -1.04 6.85
CA HIS A 38 13.34 -1.86 7.83
C HIS A 38 12.89 -3.34 7.88
N ASN A 39 11.68 -3.62 7.43
CA ASN A 39 11.17 -5.00 7.36
C ASN A 39 11.43 -5.70 6.02
N SER A 40 12.10 -5.02 5.08
CA SER A 40 12.36 -5.54 3.75
C SER A 40 13.42 -6.65 3.74
N ALA A 41 13.45 -7.45 2.69
CA ALA A 41 14.47 -8.49 2.52
C ALA A 41 15.88 -7.88 2.42
N PHE A 42 16.04 -6.86 1.57
CA PHE A 42 17.33 -6.21 1.36
C PHE A 42 17.88 -5.56 2.64
N TYR A 43 17.04 -4.85 3.41
CA TYR A 43 17.47 -4.20 4.64
C TYR A 43 18.06 -5.17 5.67
N LYS A 44 17.46 -6.37 5.77
CA LYS A 44 17.88 -7.41 6.74
C LYS A 44 19.23 -8.02 6.42
N GLU A 45 19.73 -7.83 5.19
CA GLU A 45 21.05 -8.31 4.75
C GLU A 45 22.15 -7.25 4.93
N LEU A 46 21.79 -6.00 5.25
CA LEU A 46 22.74 -4.91 5.40
C LEU A 46 23.48 -4.97 6.74
N CYS A 47 24.76 -4.58 6.72
CA CYS A 47 25.57 -4.34 7.92
C CYS A 47 25.30 -2.94 8.48
N SER A 48 25.15 -2.79 9.80
CA SER A 48 24.88 -1.50 10.43
C SER A 48 26.04 -0.50 10.36
N ASP A 49 27.25 -0.99 10.14
CA ASP A 49 28.48 -0.22 10.22
C ASP A 49 28.96 0.29 8.85
N GLU A 50 28.25 -0.08 7.79
CA GLU A 50 28.62 0.24 6.41
C GLU A 50 27.64 1.23 5.78
N ASP A 51 28.17 2.10 4.92
CA ASP A 51 27.36 2.92 4.05
C ASP A 51 26.78 2.06 2.91
N VAL A 52 25.55 2.35 2.53
CA VAL A 52 24.80 1.57 1.54
C VAL A 52 24.78 2.33 0.23
N ILE A 53 25.21 1.68 -0.85
CA ILE A 53 25.25 2.27 -2.19
C ILE A 53 24.11 1.68 -3.02
N ILE A 54 23.18 2.53 -3.47
CA ILE A 54 22.04 2.12 -4.29
C ILE A 54 21.77 3.13 -5.41
N PRO A 55 21.13 2.73 -6.52
CA PRO A 55 20.63 3.67 -7.51
C PRO A 55 19.62 4.63 -6.89
N GLN A 56 19.74 5.92 -7.19
CA GLN A 56 18.89 6.99 -6.62
C GLN A 56 17.39 6.72 -6.79
N LYS A 57 17.00 6.10 -7.90
CA LYS A 57 15.61 5.77 -8.21
C LYS A 57 14.97 4.80 -7.24
N TYR A 58 15.77 3.94 -6.60
CA TYR A 58 15.32 2.97 -5.59
C TYR A 58 15.43 3.49 -4.16
N TYR A 59 15.56 4.82 -3.99
CA TYR A 59 15.47 5.48 -2.70
C TYR A 59 14.28 6.43 -2.65
N ALA A 60 13.53 6.37 -1.55
CA ALA A 60 12.48 7.32 -1.19
C ALA A 60 12.62 7.65 0.29
N ASN A 61 12.58 8.94 0.64
CA ASN A 61 12.73 9.39 2.03
C ASN A 61 11.44 9.28 2.86
N SER A 62 10.32 8.92 2.22
CA SER A 62 8.98 8.91 2.80
C SER A 62 8.11 7.91 2.02
N ASP A 63 7.14 7.31 2.69
CA ASP A 63 6.13 6.43 2.10
C ASP A 63 4.89 7.19 1.60
N LYS A 64 4.79 8.48 1.87
CA LYS A 64 3.70 9.33 1.38
C LYS A 64 3.68 9.43 -0.14
N THR A 65 2.52 9.13 -0.72
CA THR A 65 2.26 9.22 -2.16
C THR A 65 1.12 10.20 -2.41
N LEU A 66 1.44 11.40 -2.91
CA LEU A 66 0.44 12.45 -3.14
C LEU A 66 -0.18 12.38 -4.54
N PHE A 67 0.61 11.91 -5.50
CA PHE A 67 0.20 11.78 -6.89
C PHE A 67 0.77 10.50 -7.51
N PHE A 68 0.33 10.24 -8.73
CA PHE A 68 0.56 8.96 -9.38
C PHE A 68 2.05 8.62 -9.62
N PRO A 69 2.88 9.54 -10.15
CA PRO A 69 4.33 9.29 -10.23
C PRO A 69 5.01 8.88 -8.92
N ASP A 70 4.62 9.48 -7.79
CA ASP A 70 5.16 9.09 -6.47
C ASP A 70 4.77 7.66 -6.11
N PHE A 71 3.52 7.28 -6.41
CA PHE A 71 3.03 5.92 -6.19
C PHE A 71 3.84 4.90 -6.98
N LEU A 72 4.01 5.10 -8.29
CA LEU A 72 4.82 4.17 -9.11
C LEU A 72 6.27 4.08 -8.61
N ARG A 73 6.89 5.21 -8.31
CA ARG A 73 8.24 5.22 -7.75
C ARG A 73 8.32 4.44 -6.44
N LEU A 74 7.35 4.60 -5.55
CA LEU A 74 7.34 3.87 -4.28
C LEU A 74 7.15 2.36 -4.50
N ILE A 75 6.36 1.96 -5.49
CA ILE A 75 6.23 0.54 -5.89
C ILE A 75 7.58 -0.01 -6.39
N GLU A 76 8.32 0.74 -7.21
CA GLU A 76 9.66 0.34 -7.67
C GLU A 76 10.65 0.23 -6.51
N VAL A 77 10.62 1.18 -5.57
CA VAL A 77 11.42 1.14 -4.33
C VAL A 77 11.06 -0.12 -3.53
N MET A 78 9.78 -0.38 -3.30
CA MET A 78 9.33 -1.56 -2.56
C MET A 78 9.76 -2.87 -3.21
N ALA A 79 9.68 -2.94 -4.54
CA ALA A 79 10.12 -4.11 -5.31
C ALA A 79 11.63 -4.32 -5.17
N PHE A 80 12.44 -3.27 -5.33
CA PHE A 80 13.89 -3.34 -5.18
C PHE A 80 14.31 -3.77 -3.78
N TRP A 81 13.71 -3.17 -2.73
CA TRP A 81 14.04 -3.48 -1.34
C TRP A 81 13.48 -4.83 -0.87
N GLY A 82 12.56 -5.44 -1.61
CA GLY A 82 11.86 -6.66 -1.18
C GLY A 82 10.93 -6.39 0.00
N VAL A 83 10.17 -5.29 -0.05
CA VAL A 83 9.20 -4.92 0.98
C VAL A 83 7.94 -5.77 0.80
N ASN A 84 7.58 -6.53 1.83
CA ASN A 84 6.43 -7.43 1.79
C ASN A 84 5.15 -6.82 2.37
N ALA A 85 5.22 -5.73 3.13
CA ALA A 85 4.06 -5.07 3.73
C ALA A 85 3.76 -3.74 3.01
N PHE A 86 2.49 -3.40 2.84
CA PHE A 86 2.10 -2.11 2.26
C PHE A 86 2.30 -0.96 3.25
N PRO A 87 3.09 0.06 2.92
CA PRO A 87 3.17 1.28 3.71
C PRO A 87 1.83 2.02 3.78
N ASP A 88 1.60 2.78 4.86
CA ASP A 88 0.35 3.53 5.08
C ASP A 88 0.06 4.47 3.90
N GLY A 89 1.09 5.13 3.34
CA GLY A 89 0.91 6.01 2.17
C GLY A 89 0.42 5.30 0.91
N VAL A 90 0.88 4.07 0.65
CA VAL A 90 0.39 3.22 -0.47
C VAL A 90 -1.08 2.87 -0.27
N ILE A 91 -1.43 2.45 0.95
CA ILE A 91 -2.82 2.09 1.29
C ILE A 91 -3.72 3.32 1.17
N GLU A 92 -3.28 4.46 1.69
CA GLU A 92 -4.00 5.73 1.63
C GLU A 92 -4.26 6.17 0.18
N PHE A 93 -3.24 6.12 -0.66
CA PHE A 93 -3.37 6.48 -2.08
C PHE A 93 -4.37 5.56 -2.77
N CYS A 94 -4.25 4.25 -2.61
CA CYS A 94 -5.18 3.28 -3.21
C CYS A 94 -6.63 3.51 -2.76
N GLN A 95 -6.85 3.85 -1.49
CA GLN A 95 -8.19 4.15 -0.95
C GLN A 95 -8.81 5.43 -1.50
N ASN A 96 -8.00 6.43 -1.81
CA ASN A 96 -8.48 7.74 -2.29
C ASN A 96 -8.43 7.86 -3.82
N CYS A 97 -7.77 6.95 -4.52
CA CYS A 97 -7.72 6.91 -5.97
C CYS A 97 -9.02 6.34 -6.57
N ASP A 98 -9.39 6.82 -7.74
CA ASP A 98 -10.50 6.23 -8.50
C ASP A 98 -10.15 4.77 -8.86
N ARG A 99 -11.04 3.82 -8.56
CA ARG A 99 -10.77 2.39 -8.74
C ARG A 99 -10.46 2.02 -10.19
N SER A 100 -11.16 2.61 -11.15
CA SER A 100 -10.93 2.35 -12.58
C SER A 100 -9.59 2.89 -13.04
N LYS A 101 -9.22 4.08 -12.56
CA LYS A 101 -7.88 4.66 -12.80
C LYS A 101 -6.79 3.80 -12.17
N LEU A 102 -6.92 3.44 -10.90
CA LEU A 102 -5.98 2.58 -10.20
C LEU A 102 -5.82 1.22 -10.90
N LYS A 103 -6.93 0.62 -11.33
CA LYS A 103 -6.90 -0.65 -12.09
C LYS A 103 -6.11 -0.48 -13.39
N ASN A 104 -6.44 0.52 -14.20
CA ASN A 104 -5.74 0.77 -15.46
C ASN A 104 -4.23 1.01 -15.22
N ILE A 105 -3.90 1.77 -14.18
CA ILE A 105 -2.52 1.99 -13.74
C ILE A 105 -1.82 0.65 -13.46
N LEU A 106 -2.41 -0.16 -12.59
CA LEU A 106 -1.77 -1.39 -12.13
C LEU A 106 -1.71 -2.44 -13.25
N ASP A 107 -2.65 -2.43 -14.20
CA ASP A 107 -2.64 -3.29 -15.38
C ASP A 107 -1.50 -2.94 -16.36
N ASN A 108 -0.97 -1.71 -16.30
CA ASN A 108 0.15 -1.27 -17.13
C ASN A 108 1.52 -1.42 -16.46
N VAL A 109 1.56 -1.76 -15.17
CA VAL A 109 2.82 -2.11 -14.49
C VAL A 109 3.09 -3.59 -14.72
N ILE A 110 4.31 -3.94 -15.10
CA ILE A 110 4.71 -5.33 -15.37
C ILE A 110 4.47 -6.16 -14.09
N ASP A 111 3.69 -7.25 -14.22
CA ASP A 111 3.22 -8.14 -13.12
C ASP A 111 4.34 -8.97 -12.46
N GLU A 112 5.61 -8.56 -12.54
CA GLU A 112 6.74 -9.27 -11.95
C GLU A 112 6.73 -9.27 -10.41
N VAL A 113 5.87 -8.44 -9.80
CA VAL A 113 5.87 -8.22 -8.35
C VAL A 113 4.57 -8.75 -7.74
N ARG A 114 4.69 -9.86 -6.99
CA ARG A 114 3.57 -10.54 -6.33
C ARG A 114 2.62 -9.60 -5.56
N PHE A 115 3.14 -8.57 -4.90
CA PHE A 115 2.28 -7.69 -4.11
C PHE A 115 1.36 -6.81 -4.97
N LEU A 116 1.65 -6.61 -6.27
CA LEU A 116 0.81 -5.82 -7.17
C LEU A 116 -0.52 -6.52 -7.48
N SER A 117 -0.51 -7.83 -7.67
CA SER A 117 -1.75 -8.59 -7.87
C SER A 117 -2.64 -8.51 -6.63
N GLU A 118 -2.05 -8.52 -5.44
CA GLU A 118 -2.77 -8.38 -4.18
C GLU A 118 -3.33 -6.95 -3.99
N LEU A 119 -2.59 -5.90 -4.40
CA LEU A 119 -3.15 -4.53 -4.44
C LEU A 119 -4.35 -4.43 -5.39
N LYS A 120 -4.26 -5.03 -6.58
CA LYS A 120 -5.38 -5.10 -7.54
C LYS A 120 -6.59 -5.78 -6.91
N GLU A 121 -6.39 -6.93 -6.26
CA GLU A 121 -7.47 -7.69 -5.62
C GLU A 121 -8.13 -6.91 -4.45
N ILE A 122 -7.34 -6.16 -3.69
CA ILE A 122 -7.85 -5.40 -2.53
C ILE A 122 -8.58 -4.12 -2.93
N PHE A 123 -8.03 -3.34 -3.87
CA PHE A 123 -8.50 -1.98 -4.13
C PHE A 123 -9.22 -1.80 -5.46
N CYS A 124 -9.04 -2.71 -6.43
CA CYS A 124 -9.66 -2.59 -7.76
C CYS A 124 -10.91 -3.45 -7.93
N HIS A 125 -11.23 -4.35 -7.00
CA HIS A 125 -12.40 -5.21 -7.14
C HIS A 125 -13.71 -4.40 -7.01
N PRO A 126 -14.63 -4.47 -7.98
CA PRO A 126 -15.84 -3.64 -7.98
C PRO A 126 -16.87 -4.11 -6.95
N LYS A 127 -16.90 -5.42 -6.64
CA LYS A 127 -17.89 -6.04 -5.77
C LYS A 127 -17.43 -6.18 -4.33
N ASP A 128 -16.12 -6.16 -4.10
CA ASP A 128 -15.57 -6.51 -2.79
C ASP A 128 -15.19 -5.24 -2.05
N ASP A 129 -15.53 -5.25 -0.76
CA ASP A 129 -15.06 -4.25 0.17
C ASP A 129 -13.57 -4.51 0.47
N SER A 130 -12.74 -3.47 0.41
CA SER A 130 -11.28 -3.62 0.60
C SER A 130 -10.91 -4.25 1.94
N LEU A 131 -11.74 -4.11 2.99
CA LEU A 131 -11.52 -4.78 4.26
C LEU A 131 -11.78 -6.29 4.17
N MET A 132 -12.79 -6.73 3.42
CA MET A 132 -13.03 -8.16 3.17
C MET A 132 -11.88 -8.80 2.40
N SER A 133 -11.43 -8.16 1.31
CA SER A 133 -10.31 -8.67 0.50
C SER A 133 -9.02 -8.75 1.31
N SER A 134 -8.70 -7.72 2.11
CA SER A 134 -7.50 -7.73 2.97
C SER A 134 -7.57 -8.80 4.08
N ILE A 135 -8.74 -9.09 4.62
CA ILE A 135 -8.95 -10.22 5.55
C ILE A 135 -8.65 -11.56 4.85
N ARG A 136 -9.20 -11.78 3.65
CA ARG A 136 -8.99 -13.02 2.88
C ARG A 136 -7.52 -13.25 2.53
N LEU A 137 -6.85 -12.19 2.08
CA LEU A 137 -5.44 -12.23 1.69
C LEU A 137 -4.47 -12.19 2.87
N ASN A 138 -4.97 -12.15 4.11
CA ASN A 138 -4.15 -12.10 5.32
C ASN A 138 -3.19 -10.88 5.34
N ARG A 139 -3.69 -9.73 4.90
CA ARG A 139 -2.94 -8.47 4.84
C ARG A 139 -3.19 -7.61 6.08
N THR A 140 -2.56 -7.99 7.19
CA THR A 140 -2.76 -7.37 8.51
C THR A 140 -2.56 -5.87 8.49
N GLU A 141 -1.54 -5.38 7.79
CA GLU A 141 -1.22 -3.96 7.65
C GLU A 141 -2.37 -3.18 7.00
N VAL A 142 -3.05 -3.76 6.01
CA VAL A 142 -4.20 -3.15 5.35
C VAL A 142 -5.42 -3.19 6.26
N VAL A 143 -5.66 -4.33 6.91
CA VAL A 143 -6.79 -4.46 7.85
C VAL A 143 -6.63 -3.44 8.98
N GLU A 144 -5.45 -3.34 9.59
CA GLU A 144 -5.13 -2.36 10.64
C GLU A 144 -5.30 -0.92 10.16
N TYR A 145 -4.85 -0.59 8.95
CA TYR A 145 -5.02 0.75 8.39
C TYR A 145 -6.50 1.08 8.16
N LEU A 146 -7.23 0.23 7.43
CA LEU A 146 -8.62 0.48 7.04
C LEU A 146 -9.54 0.61 8.24
N THR A 147 -9.31 -0.24 9.22
CA THR A 147 -10.16 -0.37 10.41
C THR A 147 -9.82 0.72 11.45
N ARG A 148 -8.66 1.38 11.33
CA ARG A 148 -8.23 2.57 12.10
C ARG A 148 -8.74 3.87 11.48
N ASN A 149 -8.70 3.96 10.15
CA ASN A 149 -8.90 5.22 9.45
C ASN A 149 -10.29 5.35 8.81
N LYS A 150 -10.86 4.30 8.24
CA LYS A 150 -12.06 4.40 7.40
C LYS A 150 -12.76 3.07 7.16
N THR A 151 -13.59 2.64 8.08
CA THR A 151 -14.81 1.87 7.72
C THR A 151 -15.86 2.15 8.77
N HIS A 152 -17.10 2.42 8.35
CA HIS A 152 -18.19 2.42 9.32
C HIS A 152 -18.27 1.01 9.90
N PRO A 153 -18.20 0.82 11.23
CA PRO A 153 -18.22 -0.51 11.87
C PRO A 153 -19.54 -1.27 11.65
N LYS A 154 -20.48 -0.64 10.92
CA LYS A 154 -21.83 -1.08 10.63
C LYS A 154 -21.94 -1.98 9.40
N THR A 155 -20.90 -2.17 8.61
CA THR A 155 -20.99 -3.17 7.52
C THR A 155 -20.87 -4.57 8.15
N PRO A 156 -21.92 -5.40 8.09
CA PRO A 156 -21.89 -6.72 8.69
C PRO A 156 -20.97 -7.68 7.94
N GLY A 157 -20.60 -8.77 8.61
CA GLY A 157 -19.95 -9.92 7.97
C GLY A 157 -18.42 -9.96 8.05
N TYR A 158 -17.72 -8.90 8.46
CA TYR A 158 -16.25 -8.96 8.60
C TYR A 158 -15.79 -9.93 9.69
N ILE A 159 -16.44 -9.91 10.86
CA ILE A 159 -16.12 -10.83 11.96
C ILE A 159 -16.48 -12.27 11.56
N ALA A 160 -17.65 -12.48 10.94
CA ALA A 160 -18.07 -13.78 10.44
C ALA A 160 -17.08 -14.33 9.39
N LEU A 161 -16.61 -13.49 8.47
CA LEU A 161 -15.58 -13.84 7.49
C LEU A 161 -14.26 -14.21 8.17
N ALA A 162 -13.79 -13.41 9.13
CA ALA A 162 -12.57 -13.70 9.88
C ALA A 162 -12.70 -15.03 10.67
N ALA A 163 -13.85 -15.29 11.28
CA ALA A 163 -14.15 -16.54 11.97
C ALA A 163 -14.17 -17.74 11.03
N PHE A 164 -14.83 -17.62 9.88
CA PHE A 164 -14.86 -18.65 8.84
C PHE A 164 -13.47 -19.02 8.34
N LEU A 165 -12.57 -18.02 8.21
CA LEU A 165 -11.18 -18.20 7.78
C LEU A 165 -10.22 -18.60 8.92
N GLY A 166 -10.71 -18.77 10.16
CA GLY A 166 -9.89 -19.10 11.33
C GLY A 166 -8.91 -17.99 11.76
N LYS A 167 -9.19 -16.73 11.42
CA LYS A 167 -8.32 -15.58 11.69
C LYS A 167 -8.62 -14.95 13.05
N ILE A 168 -8.22 -15.63 14.12
CA ILE A 168 -8.51 -15.19 15.51
C ILE A 168 -7.99 -13.78 15.82
N ASP A 169 -6.82 -13.41 15.31
CA ASP A 169 -6.26 -12.08 15.54
C ASP A 169 -7.12 -10.98 14.90
N TYR A 170 -7.70 -11.24 13.73
CA TYR A 170 -8.64 -10.31 13.10
C TYR A 170 -9.96 -10.23 13.86
N ILE A 171 -10.49 -11.34 14.39
CA ILE A 171 -11.69 -11.32 15.24
C ILE A 171 -11.45 -10.43 16.46
N ARG A 172 -10.31 -10.61 17.15
CA ARG A 172 -9.94 -9.79 18.31
C ARG A 172 -9.82 -8.31 17.96
N MET A 173 -9.11 -8.01 16.87
CA MET A 173 -8.92 -6.63 16.41
C MET A 173 -10.24 -5.96 16.01
N LEU A 174 -11.08 -6.64 15.21
CA LEU A 174 -12.38 -6.13 14.78
C LEU A 174 -13.32 -5.92 15.97
N HIS A 175 -13.34 -6.84 16.92
CA HIS A 175 -14.12 -6.72 18.14
C HIS A 175 -13.68 -5.52 19.00
N GLN A 176 -12.38 -5.31 19.19
CA GLN A 176 -11.84 -4.14 19.89
C GLN A 176 -12.22 -2.82 19.21
N ARG A 177 -12.41 -2.85 17.88
CA ARG A 177 -12.83 -1.70 17.07
C ARG A 177 -14.35 -1.61 16.89
N GLN A 178 -15.12 -2.36 17.69
CA GLN A 178 -16.58 -2.30 17.78
C GLN A 178 -17.33 -2.67 16.48
N TYR A 179 -16.74 -3.55 15.65
CA TYR A 179 -17.45 -4.10 14.48
C TYR A 179 -18.57 -5.04 14.93
N CYS A 180 -19.70 -5.01 14.21
CA CYS A 180 -20.84 -5.86 14.53
C CYS A 180 -20.54 -7.35 14.24
N TRP A 181 -21.00 -8.22 15.15
CA TRP A 181 -20.97 -9.68 14.96
C TRP A 181 -22.05 -10.15 13.98
N ASN A 182 -23.24 -9.53 14.07
CA ASN A 182 -24.46 -9.95 13.38
C ASN A 182 -25.11 -8.71 12.75
N ASP A 183 -25.46 -8.81 11.47
CA ASP A 183 -26.77 -8.33 10.96
C ASP A 183 -27.41 -9.51 10.21
#